data_AF-A0A7S3AEZ5-F1
#
_entry.id   AF-A0A7S3AEZ5-F1
#
_cell.length_a   1.000
_cell.length_b   1.000
_cell.length_c   1.000
_cell.angle_alpha   90.00
_cell.angle_beta   90.00
_cell.angle_gamma   90.00
#
_symmetry.space_group_name_H-M   'P 1'
#
loop_
_entity.id
_entity.type
_entity.pdbx_description
1 polymer ?
#
loop_
_entity_poly.entity_id
_entity_poly.type
_entity_poly.pdbx_seq_one_letter_code
_entity_poly.pdbx_strand_id
1 'polypeptide(L)'
;EIKGAVDISNSCGDTIQVKDLVAAAFGGSGGSLDDMNPTSADDNTTWRYTGLTIRLSIVYDKEGYQFVAEHSDVSSKIESIRWDNTTARMVDDVHGVQLLFHQTSKVRTFDFRTLVLTLVSGFALLSMAKTIADSFVLYVSPDREKYKLFVMTTTPDFDPDTEHERTILAKVLNKKRKKMKMMYDEGVDDALPGAHPQGTAPLDAALLRQDQRA
;
A
#
# COMPACT_ATOMS: atom_id res chain seq x y z
N GLU A 1 9.67 25.85 -8.02
CA GLU A 1 8.55 24.94 -7.69
C GLU A 1 7.87 24.57 -9.01
N ILE A 2 7.50 23.31 -9.23
CA ILE A 2 7.01 22.85 -10.54
C ILE A 2 5.49 23.09 -10.60
N LYS A 3 5.02 23.88 -11.58
CA LYS A 3 3.60 24.24 -11.72
C LYS A 3 3.05 23.77 -13.08
N GLY A 4 2.17 22.77 -13.04
CA GLY A 4 1.38 22.31 -14.20
C GLY A 4 2.10 21.26 -15.04
N ALA A 5 1.51 20.07 -15.11
CA ALA A 5 1.91 19.01 -16.01
C ALA A 5 0.75 18.74 -16.96
N VAL A 6 0.98 18.92 -18.27
CA VAL A 6 0.00 18.60 -19.31
C VAL A 6 0.51 17.45 -20.14
N ASP A 7 -0.36 16.46 -20.36
CA ASP A 7 -0.09 15.33 -21.22
C ASP A 7 -0.17 15.76 -22.69
N ILE A 8 0.93 15.56 -23.42
CA ILE A 8 1.00 15.79 -24.87
C ILE A 8 0.86 14.44 -25.58
N SER A 9 -0.29 13.79 -25.44
CA SER A 9 -0.56 12.52 -26.13
C SER A 9 -0.93 12.81 -27.59
N ASN A 10 0.08 12.89 -28.47
CA ASN A 10 -0.15 12.98 -29.91
C ASN A 10 -0.18 11.56 -30.50
N SER A 11 -1.32 11.14 -31.04
CA SER A 11 -1.57 9.76 -31.49
C SER A 11 -0.78 9.32 -32.74
N CYS A 12 0.10 10.16 -33.30
CA CYS A 12 0.94 9.82 -34.44
C CYS A 12 2.18 10.75 -34.57
N GLY A 13 3.23 10.52 -33.78
CA GLY A 13 4.60 10.93 -34.14
C GLY A 13 5.46 11.56 -33.02
N ASP A 14 6.78 11.35 -33.12
CA ASP A 14 7.83 11.88 -32.22
C ASP A 14 8.14 13.38 -32.46
N THR A 15 7.26 14.11 -33.17
CA THR A 15 7.47 15.53 -33.49
C THR A 15 6.52 16.39 -32.68
N ILE A 16 7.08 17.25 -31.83
CA ILE A 16 6.34 18.22 -31.02
C ILE A 16 6.68 19.62 -31.52
N GLN A 17 5.68 20.44 -31.85
CA GLN A 17 5.93 21.82 -32.22
C GLN A 17 6.23 22.64 -30.95
N VAL A 18 7.16 23.59 -31.05
CA VAL A 18 7.53 24.45 -29.92
C VAL A 18 6.32 25.18 -29.35
N LYS A 19 5.37 25.60 -30.20
CA LYS A 19 4.13 26.26 -29.75
C LYS A 19 3.28 25.36 -28.83
N ASP A 20 3.18 24.07 -29.15
CA ASP A 20 2.37 23.11 -28.41
C ASP A 20 3.08 22.76 -27.10
N LEU A 21 4.41 22.69 -27.14
CA LEU A 21 5.24 22.49 -25.96
C LEU A 21 5.13 23.67 -24.98
N VAL A 22 5.19 24.90 -25.48
CA VAL A 22 5.02 26.12 -24.67
C VAL A 22 3.60 26.15 -24.09
N ALA A 23 2.57 25.94 -24.90
CA ALA A 23 1.20 25.92 -24.43
C ALA A 23 0.95 24.83 -23.36
N ALA A 24 1.53 23.64 -23.54
CA ALA A 24 1.46 22.54 -22.56
C ALA A 24 2.19 22.89 -21.25
N ALA A 25 3.37 23.49 -21.33
CA ALA A 25 4.14 23.90 -20.14
C ALA A 25 3.42 24.96 -19.29
N PHE A 26 2.49 25.72 -19.89
CA PHE A 26 1.63 26.69 -19.21
C PHE A 26 0.24 26.15 -18.82
N GLY A 27 0.04 24.83 -18.80
CA GLY A 27 -1.23 24.24 -18.36
C GLY A 27 -2.31 24.17 -19.44
N GLY A 28 -1.93 24.29 -20.73
CA GLY A 28 -2.85 24.13 -21.87
C GLY A 28 -3.76 25.34 -22.13
N SER A 29 -3.68 26.40 -21.32
CA SER A 29 -4.50 27.62 -21.46
C SER A 29 -4.03 28.60 -22.54
N GLY A 30 -3.07 28.20 -23.38
CA GLY A 30 -2.58 29.03 -24.49
C GLY A 30 -1.53 30.06 -24.07
N GLY A 31 -0.71 29.76 -23.06
CA GLY A 31 0.43 30.60 -22.69
C GLY A 31 1.31 30.93 -23.89
N SER A 32 1.61 32.22 -24.05
CA SER A 32 2.42 32.78 -25.12
C SER A 32 3.79 33.19 -24.59
N LEU A 33 4.81 33.16 -25.45
CA LEU A 33 6.11 33.76 -25.14
C LEU A 33 6.02 35.28 -24.94
N ASP A 34 4.93 35.90 -25.39
CA ASP A 34 4.65 37.32 -25.22
C ASP A 34 3.91 37.64 -23.91
N ASP A 35 3.56 36.63 -23.12
CA ASP A 35 2.94 36.85 -21.82
C ASP A 35 3.98 37.41 -20.83
N MET A 36 3.50 38.19 -19.85
CA MET A 36 4.35 38.77 -18.81
C MET A 36 4.98 37.67 -17.96
N ASN A 37 6.27 37.81 -17.68
CA ASN A 37 6.97 36.95 -16.73
C ASN A 37 6.78 37.50 -15.31
N PRO A 38 6.00 36.85 -14.44
CA PRO A 38 5.75 37.32 -13.07
C PRO A 38 6.97 37.19 -12.15
N THR A 39 8.02 36.47 -12.59
CA THR A 39 9.24 36.24 -11.79
C THR A 39 10.40 37.17 -12.14
N SER A 40 10.25 37.97 -13.19
CA SER A 40 11.24 38.97 -13.52
C SER A 40 11.17 40.14 -12.53
N ALA A 41 12.34 40.67 -12.16
CA ALA A 41 12.42 41.89 -11.34
C ALA A 41 11.93 43.13 -12.11
N ASP A 42 11.89 43.04 -13.45
CA ASP A 42 11.39 44.10 -14.31
C ASP A 42 9.91 43.83 -14.63
N ASP A 43 9.03 44.69 -14.08
CA ASP A 43 7.56 44.58 -14.12
C ASP A 43 6.95 44.56 -15.53
N ASN A 44 7.75 44.63 -16.61
CA ASN A 44 7.25 44.68 -17.98
C ASN A 44 8.05 43.79 -18.96
N THR A 45 8.73 42.76 -18.47
CA THR A 45 9.42 41.80 -19.35
C THR A 45 8.54 40.59 -19.65
N THR A 46 8.53 40.19 -20.92
CA THR A 46 7.86 38.96 -21.38
C THR A 46 8.81 37.77 -21.35
N TRP A 47 8.26 36.56 -21.37
CA TRP A 47 9.05 35.32 -21.41
C TRP A 47 10.02 35.25 -22.61
N ARG A 48 9.69 35.92 -23.72
CA ARG A 48 10.57 36.05 -24.89
C ARG A 48 11.88 36.77 -24.58
N TYR A 49 11.84 37.78 -23.70
CA TYR A 49 13.01 38.59 -23.36
C TYR A 49 13.76 38.09 -22.14
N THR A 50 13.09 37.45 -21.18
CA THR A 50 13.79 36.86 -20.02
C THR A 50 14.43 35.51 -20.35
N GLY A 51 13.88 34.79 -21.35
CA GLY A 51 14.18 33.40 -21.63
C GLY A 51 13.31 32.45 -20.81
N LEU A 52 12.96 31.31 -21.40
CA LEU A 52 12.06 30.32 -20.82
C LEU A 52 12.75 28.96 -20.75
N THR A 53 12.88 28.41 -19.55
CA THR A 53 13.36 27.03 -19.39
C THR A 53 12.17 26.07 -19.35
N ILE A 54 12.06 25.19 -20.35
CA ILE A 54 11.05 24.13 -20.38
C ILE A 54 11.73 22.80 -20.11
N ARG A 55 11.25 22.09 -19.10
CA ARG A 55 11.60 20.70 -18.85
C ARG A 55 10.61 19.79 -19.56
N LEU A 56 11.10 19.02 -20.52
CA LEU A 56 10.34 17.97 -21.18
C LEU A 56 10.70 16.62 -20.55
N SER A 57 9.75 16.07 -19.79
CA SER A 57 9.88 14.77 -19.16
C SER A 57 9.21 13.69 -20.00
N ILE A 58 9.96 12.65 -20.36
CA ILE A 58 9.43 11.46 -21.03
C ILE A 58 9.29 10.36 -19.98
N VAL A 59 8.04 10.03 -19.64
CA VAL A 59 7.72 9.01 -18.65
C VAL A 59 7.36 7.72 -19.36
N TYR A 60 8.19 6.70 -19.22
CA TYR A 60 7.92 5.36 -19.76
C TYR A 60 7.20 4.51 -18.71
N ASP A 61 6.03 3.99 -19.09
CA ASP A 61 5.25 3.00 -18.35
C ASP A 61 4.98 1.75 -19.21
N LYS A 62 4.45 0.70 -18.60
CA LYS A 62 4.10 -0.57 -19.26
C LYS A 62 3.10 -0.41 -20.41
N GLU A 63 2.30 0.65 -20.39
CA GLU A 63 1.24 0.94 -21.38
C GLU A 63 1.71 1.89 -22.49
N GLY A 64 2.90 2.49 -22.39
CA GLY A 64 3.42 3.43 -23.38
C GLY A 64 4.38 4.46 -22.80
N TYR A 65 4.55 5.57 -23.52
CA TYR A 65 5.27 6.74 -23.02
C TYR A 65 4.32 7.93 -22.94
N GLN A 66 4.58 8.81 -21.97
CA GLN A 66 3.85 10.07 -21.77
C GLN A 66 4.85 11.21 -21.82
N PHE A 67 4.52 12.27 -22.56
CA PHE A 67 5.27 13.52 -22.54
C PHE A 67 4.64 14.47 -21.55
N VAL A 68 5.46 14.96 -20.61
CA VAL A 68 5.07 15.96 -19.62
C VAL A 68 5.98 17.16 -19.79
N ALA A 69 5.40 18.30 -20.15
CA ALA A 69 6.12 19.56 -20.25
C ALA A 69 5.84 20.42 -19.02
N GLU A 70 6.91 20.98 -18.44
CA GLU A 70 6.86 21.84 -17.27
C GLU A 70 7.76 23.05 -17.51
N HIS A 71 7.31 24.26 -17.18
CA HIS A 71 8.21 25.41 -17.19
C HIS A 71 8.90 25.59 -15.83
N SER A 72 10.07 26.21 -15.86
CA SER A 72 10.81 26.60 -14.67
C SER A 72 11.04 28.10 -14.69
N ASP A 73 10.90 28.72 -13.51
CA ASP A 73 11.17 30.16 -13.29
C ASP A 73 12.66 30.54 -13.43
N VAL A 74 13.51 29.60 -13.81
CA VAL A 74 14.93 29.86 -14.04
C VAL A 74 15.09 30.53 -15.40
N SER A 75 15.55 31.79 -15.38
CA SER A 75 15.94 32.52 -16.59
C SER A 75 17.02 31.75 -17.35
N SER A 76 16.74 31.46 -18.61
CA SER A 76 17.72 30.91 -19.55
C SER A 76 18.39 32.05 -20.31
N LYS A 77 19.50 32.52 -19.76
CA LYS A 77 20.37 33.53 -20.35
C LYS A 77 21.72 32.91 -20.71
N ILE A 78 22.16 33.10 -21.95
CA ILE A 78 23.48 32.68 -22.42
C ILE A 78 24.23 33.92 -22.90
N GLU A 79 25.30 34.27 -22.20
CA GLU A 79 26.22 35.30 -22.66
C GLU A 79 27.27 34.67 -23.57
N SER A 80 27.28 35.07 -24.84
CA SER A 80 28.32 34.70 -25.79
C SER A 80 29.34 35.81 -25.93
N ILE A 81 30.62 35.46 -25.83
CA ILE A 81 31.71 36.41 -25.97
C ILE A 81 32.39 36.14 -27.30
N ARG A 82 32.28 37.10 -28.23
CA ARG A 82 32.98 37.04 -29.51
C ARG A 82 34.05 38.13 -29.56
N TRP A 83 35.27 37.71 -29.90
CA TRP A 83 36.36 38.64 -30.20
C TRP A 83 36.31 38.98 -31.69
N ASP A 84 36.17 40.25 -32.01
CA ASP A 84 36.20 40.75 -33.40
C ASP A 84 37.63 41.09 -33.83
N ASN A 85 38.44 41.58 -32.87
CA ASN A 85 39.86 41.94 -33.01
C ASN A 85 40.56 41.92 -31.63
N THR A 86 41.88 42.19 -31.58
CA THR A 86 42.68 42.23 -30.33
C THR A 86 42.25 43.29 -29.31
N THR A 87 41.43 44.25 -29.71
CA THR A 87 41.03 45.42 -28.89
C THR A 87 39.53 45.54 -28.65
N ALA A 88 38.68 44.77 -29.35
CA ALA A 88 37.23 44.87 -29.23
C ALA A 88 36.60 43.50 -28.91
N ARG A 89 35.76 43.49 -27.87
CA ARG A 89 34.95 42.36 -27.45
C ARG A 89 33.49 42.68 -27.68
N MET A 90 32.79 41.81 -28.40
CA MET A 90 31.33 41.79 -28.46
C MET A 90 30.82 40.82 -27.40
N VAL A 91 29.82 41.27 -26.64
CA VAL A 91 29.09 40.45 -25.67
C VAL A 91 27.66 40.36 -26.18
N ASP A 92 27.29 39.19 -26.68
CA ASP A 92 25.94 38.91 -27.13
C ASP A 92 25.16 38.31 -25.96
N ASP A 93 24.08 38.97 -25.55
CA ASP A 93 23.15 38.47 -24.55
C ASP A 93 22.00 37.76 -25.24
N VAL A 94 22.01 36.42 -25.22
CA VAL A 94 21.03 35.60 -25.95
C VAL A 94 20.02 35.04 -24.96
N HIS A 95 18.79 35.50 -25.13
CA HIS A 95 17.60 34.96 -24.47
C HIS A 95 16.85 34.06 -25.44
N GLY A 96 16.36 32.93 -24.94
CA GLY A 96 15.66 31.97 -25.77
C GLY A 96 14.91 30.94 -24.96
N VAL A 97 14.39 29.92 -25.65
CA VAL A 97 13.77 28.76 -24.99
C VAL A 97 14.84 27.71 -24.77
N GLN A 98 15.15 27.41 -23.51
CA GLN A 98 16.04 26.32 -23.14
C GLN A 98 15.22 25.06 -22.87
N LEU A 99 15.51 23.99 -23.63
CA LEU A 99 14.87 22.70 -23.45
C LEU A 99 15.74 21.78 -22.59
N LEU A 100 15.17 21.31 -21.48
CA LEU A 100 15.78 20.31 -20.61
C LEU A 100 15.05 18.98 -20.78
N PHE A 101 15.72 18.01 -21.38
CA PHE A 101 15.17 16.67 -21.57
C PHE A 101 15.42 15.82 -20.33
N HIS A 102 14.35 15.25 -19.79
CA HIS A 102 14.42 14.36 -18.65
C HIS A 102 13.70 13.05 -18.94
N GLN A 103 14.44 11.96 -19.04
CA GLN A 103 13.87 10.65 -19.29
C GLN A 103 13.72 9.90 -17.97
N THR A 104 12.48 9.54 -17.62
CA THR A 104 12.19 8.69 -16.46
C THR A 104 11.50 7.42 -16.93
N SER A 105 12.06 6.27 -16.59
CA SER A 105 11.41 4.99 -16.81
C SER A 105 11.13 4.32 -15.47
N LYS A 106 9.90 3.84 -15.29
CA LYS A 106 9.59 2.94 -14.17
C LYS A 106 9.69 1.51 -14.68
N VAL A 107 10.92 1.02 -14.80
CA VAL A 107 11.12 -0.40 -15.09
C VAL A 107 10.77 -1.18 -13.82
N ARG A 108 9.57 -1.75 -13.78
CA ARG A 108 9.19 -2.70 -12.74
C ARG A 108 9.90 -4.02 -13.02
N THR A 109 11.10 -4.16 -12.46
CA THR A 109 11.76 -5.46 -12.42
C THR A 109 11.07 -6.34 -11.39
N PHE A 110 11.01 -7.64 -11.66
CA PHE A 110 10.59 -8.59 -10.65
C PHE A 110 11.66 -8.64 -9.55
N ASP A 111 11.27 -8.25 -8.34
CA ASP A 111 12.11 -8.38 -7.15
C ASP A 111 11.50 -9.41 -6.20
N PHE A 112 12.18 -10.56 -6.10
CA PHE A 112 11.78 -11.65 -5.20
C PHE A 112 11.73 -11.21 -3.73
N ARG A 113 12.59 -10.26 -3.32
CA ARG A 113 12.61 -9.78 -1.92
C ARG A 113 11.33 -9.04 -1.60
N THR A 114 10.90 -8.14 -2.50
CA THR A 114 9.63 -7.44 -2.39
C THR A 114 8.45 -8.43 -2.35
N LEU A 115 8.46 -9.46 -3.20
CA LEU A 115 7.43 -10.50 -3.17
C LEU A 115 7.35 -11.20 -1.81
N VAL A 116 8.48 -11.65 -1.24
CA VAL A 116 8.51 -12.31 0.06
C VAL A 116 8.00 -11.38 1.16
N LEU A 117 8.37 -10.10 1.15
CA LEU A 117 7.86 -9.10 2.10
C LEU A 117 6.34 -8.91 1.99
N THR A 118 5.80 -8.85 0.78
CA THR A 118 4.34 -8.77 0.57
C THR A 118 3.61 -10.02 1.06
N LEU A 119 4.23 -11.18 0.93
CA LEU A 119 3.67 -12.45 1.39
C LEU A 119 3.66 -12.53 2.92
N VAL A 120 4.79 -12.19 3.57
CA VAL A 120 4.91 -12.16 5.04
C VAL A 120 3.94 -11.16 5.65
N SER A 121 3.80 -9.96 5.06
CA SER A 121 2.82 -8.97 5.53
C SER A 121 1.38 -9.45 5.34
N GLY A 122 1.06 -10.18 4.27
CA GLY A 122 -0.22 -10.85 4.09
C GLY A 122 -0.54 -11.85 5.21
N PHE A 123 0.44 -12.68 5.62
CA PHE A 123 0.26 -13.60 6.75
C PHE A 123 0.09 -12.88 8.10
N ALA A 124 0.82 -11.79 8.32
CA ALA A 124 0.67 -10.99 9.52
C ALA A 124 -0.75 -10.38 9.60
N LEU A 125 -1.26 -9.85 8.49
CA LEU A 125 -2.63 -9.33 8.39
C LEU A 125 -3.68 -10.42 8.60
N LEU A 126 -3.46 -11.63 8.08
CA LEU A 126 -4.36 -12.76 8.31
C LEU A 126 -4.41 -13.16 9.79
N SER A 127 -3.25 -13.17 10.46
CA SER A 127 -3.18 -13.42 11.90
C SER A 127 -3.94 -12.35 12.68
N MET A 128 -3.79 -11.07 12.31
CA MET A 128 -4.52 -9.96 12.92
C MET A 128 -6.03 -10.03 12.66
N ALA A 129 -6.44 -10.42 11.45
CA ALA A 129 -7.86 -10.62 11.13
C ALA A 129 -8.47 -11.72 12.01
N LYS A 130 -7.74 -12.82 12.21
CA LYS A 130 -8.15 -13.90 13.11
C LYS A 130 -8.28 -13.40 14.55
N THR A 131 -7.30 -12.66 15.08
CA THR A 131 -7.37 -12.17 16.47
C THR A 131 -8.55 -11.21 16.67
N ILE A 132 -8.86 -10.39 15.68
CA ILE A 132 -10.05 -9.53 15.69
C ILE A 132 -11.33 -10.36 15.65
N ALA A 133 -11.40 -11.38 14.78
CA ALA A 133 -12.55 -12.28 14.71
C ALA A 133 -12.77 -13.03 16.03
N ASP A 134 -11.71 -13.59 16.62
CA ASP A 134 -11.76 -14.27 17.91
C ASP A 134 -12.20 -13.30 19.03
N SER A 135 -11.71 -12.06 19.01
CA SER A 135 -12.14 -11.01 19.94
C SER A 135 -13.63 -10.69 19.77
N PHE A 136 -14.10 -10.56 18.52
CA PHE A 136 -15.50 -10.28 18.24
C PHE A 136 -16.41 -11.40 18.76
N VAL A 137 -16.05 -12.67 18.51
CA VAL A 137 -16.83 -13.81 18.99
C VAL A 137 -16.84 -13.90 20.52
N LEU A 138 -15.71 -13.61 21.17
CA LEU A 138 -15.62 -13.66 22.64
C LEU A 138 -16.41 -12.55 23.34
N TYR A 139 -16.41 -11.32 22.79
CA TYR A 139 -17.00 -10.17 23.46
C TYR A 139 -18.42 -9.83 22.99
N VAL A 140 -18.71 -10.00 21.71
CA VAL A 140 -19.96 -9.50 21.08
C VAL A 140 -20.99 -10.61 20.88
N SER A 141 -20.57 -11.87 20.63
CA SER A 141 -21.51 -12.95 20.34
C SER A 141 -22.42 -13.28 21.54
N PRO A 142 -23.74 -13.47 21.33
CA PRO A 142 -24.64 -13.91 22.40
C PRO A 142 -24.29 -15.32 22.93
N ASP A 143 -23.75 -16.19 22.07
CA ASP A 143 -23.32 -17.55 22.41
C ASP A 143 -21.86 -17.66 22.88
N ARG A 144 -21.27 -16.55 23.35
CA ARG A 144 -19.85 -16.50 23.78
C ARG A 144 -19.47 -17.59 24.80
N GLU A 145 -20.39 -18.02 25.66
CA GLU A 145 -20.13 -19.07 26.66
C GLU A 145 -19.84 -20.42 26.00
N LYS A 146 -20.55 -20.76 24.92
CA LYS A 146 -20.32 -22.00 24.16
C LYS A 146 -18.97 -21.95 23.47
N TYR A 147 -18.65 -20.84 22.80
CA TYR A 147 -17.36 -20.66 22.13
C TYR A 147 -16.18 -20.72 23.11
N LYS A 148 -16.32 -20.13 24.30
CA LYS A 148 -15.31 -20.18 25.37
C LYS A 148 -14.96 -21.60 25.79
N LEU A 149 -15.93 -22.52 25.78
CA LEU A 149 -15.70 -23.93 26.12
C LEU A 149 -14.86 -24.67 25.08
N PHE A 150 -14.91 -24.28 23.80
CA PHE A 150 -14.13 -24.89 22.73
C PHE A 150 -12.72 -24.29 22.60
N VAL A 151 -12.57 -22.98 22.85
CA VAL A 151 -11.27 -22.31 22.73
C VAL A 151 -10.41 -22.50 23.97
N MET A 152 -11.00 -22.45 25.17
CA MET A 152 -10.26 -22.61 26.42
C MET A 152 -10.18 -24.07 26.81
N THR A 153 -9.17 -24.78 26.33
CA THR A 153 -8.77 -26.04 26.94
C THR A 153 -8.29 -25.73 28.34
N THR A 154 -8.99 -26.23 29.35
CA THR A 154 -8.56 -26.08 30.74
C THR A 154 -7.27 -26.86 30.88
N THR A 155 -6.12 -26.18 30.93
CA THR A 155 -4.84 -26.86 31.15
C THR A 155 -4.89 -27.54 32.51
N PRO A 156 -4.48 -28.82 32.60
CA PRO A 156 -4.42 -29.57 33.84
C PRO A 156 -3.25 -29.16 34.74
N ASP A 157 -2.57 -28.04 34.47
CA ASP A 157 -1.43 -27.53 35.25
C ASP A 157 -1.81 -27.00 36.65
N PHE A 158 -3.08 -27.11 37.01
CA PHE A 158 -3.47 -27.22 38.41
C PHE A 158 -3.65 -28.71 38.73
N ASP A 159 -2.55 -29.47 38.70
CA ASP A 159 -2.57 -30.76 39.37
C ASP A 159 -2.46 -30.44 40.86
N PRO A 160 -3.54 -30.53 41.63
CA PRO A 160 -3.53 -30.19 43.04
C PRO A 160 -2.46 -31.00 43.78
N ASP A 161 -1.49 -30.28 44.36
CA ASP A 161 -0.45 -30.86 45.23
C ASP A 161 -1.08 -31.49 46.49
N THR A 162 -2.26 -31.01 46.89
CA THR A 162 -2.95 -31.43 48.11
C THR A 162 -4.20 -32.24 47.83
N GLU A 163 -4.43 -33.31 48.61
CA GLU A 163 -5.64 -34.15 48.50
C GLU A 163 -6.94 -33.34 48.68
N HIS A 164 -6.89 -32.29 49.50
CA HIS A 164 -8.00 -31.37 49.69
C HIS A 164 -8.39 -30.64 48.39
N GLU A 165 -7.41 -30.16 47.64
CA GLU A 165 -7.61 -29.44 46.38
C GLU A 165 -8.15 -30.37 45.27
N ARG A 166 -7.74 -31.66 45.27
CA ARG A 166 -8.36 -32.71 44.42
C ARG A 166 -9.86 -32.84 44.66
N THR A 167 -10.27 -32.87 45.92
CA THR A 167 -11.71 -32.98 46.24
C THR A 167 -12.49 -31.74 45.82
N ILE A 168 -11.89 -30.55 45.91
CA ILE A 168 -12.50 -29.30 45.46
C ILE A 168 -12.62 -29.29 43.93
N LEU A 169 -11.55 -29.63 43.22
CA LEU A 169 -11.53 -29.70 41.76
C LEU A 169 -12.58 -30.69 41.23
N ALA A 170 -12.67 -31.88 41.83
CA ALA A 170 -13.66 -32.89 41.47
C ALA A 170 -15.10 -32.40 41.68
N LYS A 171 -15.37 -31.67 42.77
CA LYS A 171 -16.69 -31.05 43.03
C LYS A 171 -17.03 -29.99 41.99
N VAL A 172 -16.06 -29.14 41.63
CA VAL A 172 -16.23 -28.09 40.62
C VAL A 172 -16.46 -28.69 39.23
N LEU A 173 -15.68 -29.70 38.84
CA LEU A 173 -15.84 -30.43 37.58
C LEU A 173 -17.20 -31.11 37.47
N ASN A 174 -17.65 -31.79 38.53
CA ASN A 174 -18.97 -32.41 38.56
C ASN A 174 -20.10 -31.38 38.48
N LYS A 175 -19.95 -30.24 39.16
CA LYS A 175 -20.92 -29.13 39.05
C LYS A 175 -20.96 -28.57 37.62
N LYS A 176 -19.80 -28.40 36.97
CA LYS A 176 -19.70 -27.92 35.58
C LYS A 176 -20.28 -28.92 34.58
N ARG A 177 -19.99 -30.22 34.73
CA ARG A 177 -20.59 -31.30 33.92
C ARG A 177 -22.10 -31.37 34.07
N LYS A 178 -22.60 -31.24 35.31
CA LYS A 178 -24.05 -31.22 35.57
C LYS A 178 -24.72 -29.99 34.94
N LYS A 179 -24.11 -28.81 35.05
CA LYS A 179 -24.59 -27.58 34.41
C LYS A 179 -24.61 -27.71 32.88
N MET A 180 -23.55 -28.28 32.29
CA MET A 180 -23.49 -28.60 30.86
C MET A 180 -24.63 -29.53 30.47
N LYS A 181 -24.81 -30.65 31.19
CA LYS A 181 -25.89 -31.59 30.89
C LYS A 181 -27.26 -30.92 30.93
N MET A 182 -27.54 -30.07 31.92
CA MET A 182 -28.78 -29.30 31.98
C MET A 182 -28.95 -28.33 30.80
N MET A 183 -27.91 -27.59 30.43
CA MET A 183 -27.98 -26.66 29.29
C MET A 183 -28.23 -27.37 27.95
N TYR A 184 -27.84 -28.64 27.80
CA TYR A 184 -28.11 -29.43 26.60
C TYR A 184 -29.45 -30.18 26.67
N ASP A 185 -29.86 -30.68 27.85
CA ASP A 185 -31.17 -31.33 28.05
C ASP A 185 -32.34 -30.34 27.98
N GLU A 186 -32.13 -29.06 28.30
CA GLU A 186 -33.20 -28.05 28.43
C GLU A 186 -33.39 -27.21 27.15
N GLY A 187 -32.62 -27.49 26.07
CA GLY A 187 -32.57 -26.61 24.89
C GLY A 187 -32.43 -27.27 23.52
N VAL A 188 -32.63 -28.58 23.37
CA VAL A 188 -32.48 -29.27 22.06
C VAL A 188 -33.60 -30.29 21.81
N ASP A 189 -34.85 -29.84 21.78
CA ASP A 189 -35.93 -30.60 21.13
C ASP A 189 -36.45 -29.93 19.85
N ASP A 190 -36.09 -28.68 19.56
CA ASP A 190 -36.57 -27.98 18.37
C ASP A 190 -35.44 -27.51 17.44
N ALA A 191 -35.39 -28.18 16.28
CA ALA A 191 -34.77 -27.79 15.01
C ALA A 191 -33.24 -27.92 14.84
N LEU A 192 -32.81 -29.10 14.34
CA LEU A 192 -31.91 -29.21 13.17
C LEU A 192 -31.96 -30.64 12.60
N PRO A 193 -32.64 -30.90 11.47
CA PRO A 193 -32.58 -32.19 10.79
C PRO A 193 -31.28 -32.28 9.97
N GLY A 194 -30.37 -33.20 10.32
CA GLY A 194 -29.34 -33.66 9.37
C GLY A 194 -27.89 -33.79 9.84
N ALA A 195 -27.55 -33.59 11.11
CA ALA A 195 -26.20 -33.88 11.58
C ALA A 195 -26.05 -35.38 11.93
N HIS A 196 -25.64 -36.19 10.95
CA HIS A 196 -25.18 -37.55 11.21
C HIS A 196 -23.99 -37.54 12.19
N PRO A 197 -24.01 -38.33 13.27
CA PRO A 197 -22.85 -38.52 14.12
C PRO A 197 -21.81 -39.37 13.35
N GLN A 198 -20.82 -38.70 12.74
CA GLN A 198 -19.59 -39.40 12.35
C GLN A 198 -18.85 -39.80 13.62
N GLY A 199 -18.68 -41.11 13.77
CA GLY A 199 -18.14 -41.74 14.97
C GLY A 199 -16.78 -41.19 15.39
N THR A 200 -16.76 -40.54 16.55
CA THR A 200 -15.56 -40.48 17.36
C THR A 200 -15.35 -41.86 17.96
N ALA A 201 -14.47 -42.64 17.33
CA ALA A 201 -13.96 -43.87 17.91
C ALA A 201 -13.31 -43.57 19.28
N PRO A 202 -13.51 -44.41 20.31
CA PRO A 202 -12.90 -44.20 21.61
C PRO A 202 -11.38 -44.39 21.51
N LEU A 203 -10.63 -43.29 21.61
CA LEU A 203 -9.16 -43.29 21.67
C LEU A 203 -8.60 -44.02 22.91
N ASP A 204 -9.44 -44.28 23.91
CA ASP A 204 -9.06 -44.90 25.19
C ASP A 204 -8.77 -46.42 25.08
N ALA A 205 -9.15 -47.08 23.98
CA ALA A 205 -8.87 -48.50 23.80
C ALA A 205 -7.44 -48.80 23.26
N ALA A 206 -6.72 -47.79 22.76
CA ALA A 206 -5.39 -47.98 22.17
C ALA A 206 -4.25 -47.93 23.20
N LEU A 207 -4.40 -47.18 24.30
CA LEU A 207 -3.34 -47.03 25.31
C LEU A 207 -3.23 -48.22 26.27
N LEU A 208 -4.27 -49.05 26.40
CA LEU A 208 -4.28 -50.20 27.31
C LEU A 208 -3.65 -51.48 26.72
N ARG A 209 -3.18 -51.46 25.47
CA ARG A 209 -2.51 -52.61 24.83
C ARG A 209 -0.99 -52.52 24.78
N GLN A 210 -0.41 -51.36 25.12
CA GLN A 210 1.04 -51.17 25.04
C GLN A 210 1.79 -51.61 26.31
N ASP A 211 1.07 -51.89 27.40
CA ASP A 211 1.64 -52.30 28.70
C ASP A 211 1.70 -53.82 28.94
N GLN A 212 1.34 -54.65 27.95
CA GLN A 212 1.45 -56.12 28.03
C GLN A 212 2.56 -56.72 27.15
N ARG A 213 3.51 -55.89 26.70
CA ARG A 213 4.73 -56.33 26.00
C ARG A 213 5.98 -55.73 26.65
N ALA A 214 6.25 -56.17 27.87
CA ALA A 214 7.55 -56.08 28.51
C ALA A 214 7.76 -57.36 29.34
#